data_AF-A0A8T5TT95-F1
#
_entry.id   AF-A0A8T5TT95-F1
#
_cell.length_a   1.000
_cell.length_b   1.000
_cell.length_c   1.000
_cell.angle_alpha   90.00
_cell.angle_beta   90.00
_cell.angle_gamma   90.00
#
_symmetry.space_group_name_H-M   'P 1'
#
loop_
_entity.id
_entity.type
_entity.pdbx_description
1 polymer ?
#
loop_
_entity_poly.entity_id
_entity_poly.type
_entity_poly.pdbx_seq_one_letter_code
_entity_poly.pdbx_strand_id
1 'polypeptide(L)'
;MFDYNNDIKHDISVAAYFLAEKELTFDNLCWMLAERQLYLQNNFQKVDQNSIKQRAIKIYQTSPPYDVICWLISEVDFLLKRNYFKSNKKPHFILD
;
A
#
# COMPACT_ATOMS: atom_id res chain seq x y z
N MET A 1 3.89 -13.95 0.61
CA MET A 1 3.06 -13.76 -0.59
C MET A 1 1.78 -14.54 -0.37
N PHE A 2 0.63 -13.88 -0.35
CA PHE A 2 -0.64 -14.58 -0.23
C PHE A 2 -0.91 -15.32 -1.56
N ASP A 3 -1.51 -16.50 -1.47
CA ASP A 3 -1.88 -17.25 -2.66
C ASP A 3 -3.21 -16.73 -3.20
N TYR A 4 -3.11 -15.74 -4.09
CA TYR A 4 -4.25 -15.19 -4.81
C TYR A 4 -4.53 -15.99 -6.09
N ASN A 5 -5.80 -16.11 -6.44
CA ASN A 5 -6.16 -16.62 -7.77
C ASN A 5 -5.67 -15.65 -8.87
N ASN A 6 -5.67 -16.12 -10.12
CA ASN A 6 -5.13 -15.35 -11.25
C ASN A 6 -5.90 -14.03 -11.48
N ASP A 7 -7.20 -14.01 -11.24
CA ASP A 7 -8.03 -12.81 -11.42
C ASP A 7 -7.62 -11.70 -10.44
N ILE A 8 -7.42 -12.04 -9.16
CA ILE A 8 -6.98 -11.08 -8.15
C ILE A 8 -5.56 -10.58 -8.46
N LYS A 9 -4.65 -11.46 -8.90
CA LYS A 9 -3.31 -11.04 -9.30
C LYS A 9 -3.37 -10.08 -10.49
N HIS A 10 -4.23 -10.35 -11.45
CA HIS A 10 -4.47 -9.47 -12.60
C HIS A 10 -4.97 -8.10 -12.15
N ASP A 11 -5.99 -8.04 -11.29
CA ASP A 11 -6.52 -6.78 -10.77
C ASP A 11 -5.46 -5.95 -10.01
N ILE A 12 -4.64 -6.62 -9.18
CA ILE A 12 -3.53 -5.96 -8.47
C ILE A 12 -2.50 -5.43 -9.47
N SER A 13 -2.13 -6.21 -10.49
CA SER A 13 -1.20 -5.79 -11.53
C SER A 13 -1.72 -4.60 -12.34
N VAL A 14 -3.01 -4.58 -12.69
CA VAL A 14 -3.64 -3.44 -13.38
C VAL A 14 -3.63 -2.19 -12.49
N ALA A 15 -3.96 -2.32 -11.20
CA ALA A 15 -3.89 -1.20 -10.26
C ALA A 15 -2.46 -0.68 -10.09
N ALA A 16 -1.47 -1.58 -10.04
CA ALA A 16 -0.05 -1.25 -9.92
C ALA A 16 0.46 -0.49 -11.16
N TYR A 17 0.03 -0.92 -12.35
CA TYR A 17 0.30 -0.22 -13.60
C TYR A 17 -0.21 1.23 -13.55
N PHE A 18 -1.48 1.44 -13.19
CA PHE A 18 -2.03 2.80 -13.08
C PHE A 18 -1.37 3.63 -11.96
N LEU A 19 -0.88 3.01 -10.90
CA LEU A 19 -0.12 3.70 -9.87
C LEU A 19 1.26 4.13 -10.39
N ALA A 20 1.93 3.29 -11.18
CA ALA A 20 3.23 3.60 -11.76
C ALA A 20 3.15 4.80 -12.73
N GLU A 21 2.09 4.86 -13.54
CA GLU A 21 1.79 5.97 -14.47
C GLU A 21 1.59 7.32 -13.78
N LYS A 22 1.37 7.36 -12.46
CA LYS A 22 1.31 8.62 -11.70
C LYS A 22 2.68 9.25 -11.44
N GLU A 23 3.77 8.55 -11.78
CA GLU A 23 5.15 9.04 -11.65
C GLU A 23 5.47 9.62 -10.25
N LEU A 24 4.93 9.00 -9.21
CA LEU A 24 5.19 9.40 -7.83
C LEU A 24 6.67 9.18 -7.51
N THR A 25 7.24 10.06 -6.69
CA THR A 25 8.62 9.85 -6.23
C THR A 25 8.72 8.54 -5.44
N PHE A 26 9.89 7.90 -5.49
CA PHE A 26 10.13 6.68 -4.72
C PHE A 26 9.91 6.87 -3.22
N ASP A 27 10.25 8.06 -2.69
CA ASP A 27 9.96 8.45 -1.31
C ASP A 27 8.46 8.43 -1.02
N ASN A 28 7.64 9.02 -1.90
CA ASN A 28 6.19 9.02 -1.75
C ASN A 28 5.63 7.59 -1.74
N LEU A 29 6.15 6.71 -2.62
CA LEU A 29 5.75 5.30 -2.64
C LEU A 29 6.15 4.58 -1.34
N CYS A 30 7.33 4.86 -0.79
CA CYS A 30 7.75 4.31 0.50
C CYS A 30 6.82 4.76 1.63
N TRP A 31 6.42 6.03 1.65
CA TRP A 31 5.46 6.58 2.61
C TRP A 31 4.07 5.95 2.46
N MET A 32 3.56 5.87 1.23
CA MET A 32 2.26 5.27 0.92
C MET A 32 2.21 3.80 1.38
N LEU A 33 3.24 3.02 1.05
CA LEU A 33 3.31 1.61 1.45
C LEU A 33 3.40 1.47 2.97
N ALA A 34 4.23 2.29 3.63
CA ALA A 34 4.40 2.27 5.07
C ALA A 34 3.08 2.54 5.81
N GLU A 35 2.38 3.61 5.43
CA GLU A 35 1.13 4.01 6.05
C GLU A 35 0.06 2.92 5.92
N ARG A 36 -0.12 2.39 4.70
CA ARG A 36 -1.10 1.34 4.40
C ARG A 36 -0.79 0.04 5.13
N GLN A 37 0.48 -0.39 5.15
CA GLN A 37 0.91 -1.59 5.87
C GLN A 37 0.65 -1.44 7.38
N LEU A 38 1.01 -0.30 7.96
CA LEU A 38 0.82 -0.06 9.39
C LEU A 38 -0.65 0.04 9.75
N TYR A 39 -1.49 0.66 8.92
CA TYR A 39 -2.93 0.67 9.12
C TYR A 39 -3.53 -0.74 9.13
N LEU A 40 -3.10 -1.59 8.19
CA LEU A 40 -3.51 -3.00 8.14
C LEU A 40 -3.05 -3.78 9.38
N GLN A 41 -1.81 -3.57 9.83
CA GLN A 41 -1.23 -4.20 11.02
C GLN A 41 -1.84 -3.70 12.33
N ASN A 42 -2.28 -2.45 12.36
CA ASN A 42 -2.88 -1.80 13.52
C ASN A 42 -4.41 -1.98 13.56
N ASN A 43 -4.92 -3.12 13.08
CA ASN A 43 -6.34 -3.47 13.07
C ASN A 43 -7.23 -2.37 12.46
N PHE A 44 -6.79 -1.77 11.36
CA PHE A 44 -7.54 -0.73 10.63
C PHE A 44 -7.76 0.55 11.46
N GLN A 45 -6.81 0.86 12.34
CA GLN A 45 -6.77 2.11 13.09
C GLN A 45 -5.62 2.99 12.61
N LYS A 46 -5.84 4.31 12.64
CA LYS A 46 -4.84 5.30 12.26
C LYS A 46 -3.56 5.12 13.09
N VAL A 47 -2.42 5.28 12.44
CA VAL A 47 -1.10 5.16 13.04
C VAL A 47 -0.45 6.55 13.09
N ASP A 48 0.41 6.80 14.07
CA ASP A 48 1.10 8.07 14.19
C ASP A 48 2.14 8.27 13.08
N GLN A 49 2.41 9.53 12.75
CA GLN A 49 3.29 9.90 11.64
C GLN A 49 4.75 9.48 11.86
N ASN A 50 5.23 9.39 13.11
CA ASN A 50 6.60 8.97 13.38
C ASN A 50 6.78 7.48 13.08
N SER A 51 5.82 6.64 13.47
CA SER A 51 5.81 5.22 13.13
C SER A 51 5.78 5.00 11.61
N ILE A 52 4.97 5.78 10.88
CA ILE A 52 4.93 5.75 9.40
C ILE A 52 6.29 6.12 8.83
N LYS A 53 6.89 7.22 9.30
CA LYS A 53 8.22 7.67 8.85
C LYS A 53 9.28 6.58 9.07
N GLN A 54 9.32 5.97 10.26
CA GLN A 54 10.29 4.92 10.57
C GLN A 54 10.12 3.69 9.67
N ARG A 55 8.87 3.34 9.33
CA ARG A 55 8.59 2.24 8.39
C ARG A 55 8.97 2.60 6.96
N ALA A 56 8.68 3.82 6.52
CA ALA A 56 9.05 4.31 5.19
C ALA A 56 10.56 4.31 4.98
N ILE A 57 11.34 4.74 5.98
CA ILE A 57 12.82 4.68 5.95
C ILE A 57 13.30 3.24 5.76
N LYS A 58 12.73 2.27 6.48
CA LYS A 58 13.09 0.86 6.32
C LYS A 58 12.80 0.34 4.92
N ILE A 59 11.66 0.71 4.33
CA ILE A 59 11.31 0.33 2.95
C ILE A 59 12.31 0.95 1.96
N TYR A 60 12.58 2.25 2.11
CA TYR A 60 13.54 2.96 1.27
C TYR A 60 14.92 2.28 1.29
N GLN A 61 15.40 1.90 2.48
CA GLN A 61 16.67 1.20 2.65
C GLN A 61 16.72 -0.19 1.99
N THR A 62 15.59 -0.89 1.89
CA THR A 62 15.53 -2.15 1.13
C THR A 62 15.56 -1.93 -0.39
N SER A 63 15.34 -0.69 -0.84
CA SER A 63 15.39 -0.25 -2.23
C SER A 63 14.68 -1.22 -3.21
N PRO A 64 13.41 -1.62 -2.94
CA PRO A 64 12.66 -2.44 -3.89
C PRO A 64 12.58 -1.74 -5.25
N PRO A 65 12.55 -2.49 -6.36
CA PRO A 65 12.24 -1.93 -7.67
C PRO A 65 10.92 -1.12 -7.66
N TYR A 66 10.86 -0.09 -8.50
CA TYR A 66 9.74 0.85 -8.54
C TYR A 66 8.39 0.17 -8.85
N ASP A 67 8.38 -0.75 -9.80
CA ASP A 67 7.23 -1.58 -10.16
C ASP A 67 6.81 -2.51 -9.02
N VAL A 68 7.79 -3.09 -8.31
CA VAL A 68 7.54 -3.95 -7.14
C VAL A 68 6.88 -3.16 -6.01
N ILE A 69 7.33 -1.93 -5.70
CA ILE A 69 6.69 -1.12 -4.66
C ILE A 69 5.28 -0.70 -5.07
N CYS A 70 5.04 -0.37 -6.35
CA CYS A 70 3.70 -0.08 -6.86
C CYS A 70 2.77 -1.30 -6.73
N TRP A 71 3.29 -2.50 -7.01
CA TRP A 71 2.55 -3.75 -6.85
C TRP A 71 2.19 -4.01 -5.39
N LEU A 72 3.14 -3.85 -4.45
CA LEU A 72 2.90 -4.01 -3.02
C LEU A 72 1.87 -3.02 -2.48
N ILE A 73 1.90 -1.76 -2.91
CA ILE A 73 0.89 -0.77 -2.53
C ILE A 73 -0.49 -1.22 -3.00
N SER A 74 -0.58 -1.68 -4.25
CA SER A 74 -1.83 -2.14 -4.87
C SER A 74 -2.39 -3.40 -4.20
N GLU A 75 -1.52 -4.32 -3.79
CA GLU A 75 -1.88 -5.51 -3.00
C GLU A 75 -2.51 -5.11 -1.66
N VAL A 76 -1.87 -4.17 -0.94
CA VAL A 76 -2.39 -3.70 0.34
C VAL A 76 -3.72 -2.95 0.14
N ASP A 77 -3.84 -2.09 -0.88
CA ASP A 77 -5.08 -1.39 -1.20
C ASP A 77 -6.22 -2.35 -1.53
N PHE A 78 -5.94 -3.46 -2.22
CA PHE A 78 -6.93 -4.51 -2.46
C PHE A 78 -7.44 -5.13 -1.13
N LEU A 79 -6.52 -5.47 -0.21
CA LEU A 79 -6.88 -5.98 1.11
C LEU A 79 -7.70 -4.99 1.93
N LEU A 80 -7.36 -3.71 1.86
CA LEU A 80 -8.06 -2.62 2.54
C LEU A 80 -9.47 -2.42 1.98
N LYS A 81 -9.63 -2.41 0.65
CA LYS A 81 -10.94 -2.35 -0.01
C LYS A 81 -11.83 -3.52 0.43
N ARG A 82 -11.27 -4.72 0.53
CA ARG A 82 -12.01 -5.89 1.03
C ARG A 82 -12.51 -5.73 2.46
N ASN A 83 -11.77 -5.02 3.33
CA ASN A 83 -12.30 -4.66 4.66
C ASN A 83 -13.31 -3.51 4.58
N TYR A 84 -13.07 -2.47 3.78
CA TYR A 84 -14.03 -1.37 3.63
C TYR A 84 -15.43 -1.88 3.29
N PHE A 85 -15.56 -2.81 2.33
CA PHE A 85 -16.85 -3.42 1.99
C PHE A 85 -17.52 -4.18 3.14
N LYS A 86 -16.76 -4.61 4.15
CA LYS A 86 -17.28 -5.28 5.36
C LYS A 86 -17.64 -4.31 6.47
N SER A 87 -16.90 -3.21 6.62
CA SER A 87 -16.99 -2.33 7.80
C SER A 87 -17.57 -0.94 7.50
N ASN A 88 -17.78 -0.57 6.23
CA ASN A 88 -18.21 0.76 5.75
C ASN A 88 -17.34 1.92 6.28
N LYS A 89 -16.10 1.67 6.72
CA LYS A 89 -15.16 2.69 7.19
C LYS A 89 -14.08 2.91 6.16
N LYS A 90 -14.17 4.01 5.40
CA LYS A 90 -13.17 4.35 4.38
C LYS A 90 -11.89 4.82 5.10
N PRO A 91 -10.72 4.20 4.85
CA PRO A 91 -9.47 4.74 5.37
C PRO A 91 -9.18 6.09 4.71
N HIS A 92 -8.54 6.98 5.46
CA HIS A 92 -8.00 8.23 4.95
C HIS A 92 -6.49 8.19 5.17
N PHE A 93 -5.73 8.19 4.08
CA PHE A 93 -4.28 8.21 4.09
C PHE A 93 -3.75 9.61 3.78
N ILE A 94 -2.53 9.90 4.22
CA ILE A 94 -1.90 11.22 4.11
C ILE A 94 -1.66 11.60 2.64
N LEU A 95 -1.35 10.61 1.80
CA LEU A 95 -0.96 10.77 0.39
C LEU A 95 -2.03 10.29 -0.60
N ASP A 96 -3.30 10.20 -0.17
CA ASP A 96 -4.44 9.86 -1.04
C ASP A 96 -4.91 11.03 -1.92
#